data_AF-A0A7C3SJM5-F1
#
_entry.id   AF-A0A7C3SJM5-F1
#
_cell.length_a   1.000
_cell.length_b   1.000
_cell.length_c   1.000
_cell.angle_alpha   90.00
_cell.angle_beta   90.00
_cell.angle_gamma   90.00
#
_symmetry.space_group_name_H-M   'P 1'
#
loop_
_entity.id
_entity.type
_entity.pdbx_description
1 polymer ?
#
loop_
_entity_poly.entity_id
_entity_poly.type
_entity_poly.pdbx_seq_one_letter_code
_entity_poly.pdbx_strand_id
1 'polypeptide(L)'
;MASPVIIRRHDGAQSYLVLDEKPRELLFHWGFKDAYSVRPWLGSRDPVEALEEWAEMLAEDPQNYMITDENHWEYQKDLQNWVELLKSFGL
;
A
#
# COMPACT_ATOMS: atom_id res chain seq x y z
N MET A 1 4.88 -17.78 4.08
CA MET A 1 3.93 -17.17 5.03
C MET A 1 3.33 -15.98 4.30
N ALA A 2 2.02 -15.74 4.42
CA ALA A 2 1.41 -14.61 3.74
C ALA A 2 1.95 -13.30 4.31
N SER A 3 2.40 -12.39 3.45
CA SER A 3 2.91 -11.09 3.89
C SER A 3 1.78 -10.13 4.27
N PRO A 4 1.90 -9.36 5.36
CA PRO A 4 0.90 -8.36 5.71
C PRO A 4 0.78 -7.28 4.64
N VAL A 5 -0.45 -6.86 4.38
CA VAL A 5 -0.78 -5.75 3.49
C VAL A 5 -1.76 -4.83 4.21
N ILE A 6 -1.50 -3.54 4.20
CA ILE A 6 -2.43 -2.53 4.71
C ILE A 6 -3.09 -1.86 3.51
N ILE A 7 -4.42 -1.87 3.48
CA ILE A 7 -5.20 -1.16 2.47
C ILE A 7 -5.61 0.19 3.04
N ARG A 8 -5.24 1.26 2.37
CA ARG A 8 -5.73 2.61 2.59
C ARG A 8 -6.88 2.89 1.64
N ARG A 9 -8.07 3.20 2.16
CA ARG A 9 -9.26 3.57 1.37
C ARG A 9 -9.47 5.07 1.44
N HIS A 10 -9.30 5.76 0.32
CA HIS A 10 -9.44 7.22 0.26
C HIS A 10 -10.12 7.65 -1.04
N ASP A 11 -11.18 8.45 -0.95
CA ASP A 11 -11.94 9.01 -2.08
C ASP A 11 -12.34 7.98 -3.16
N GLY A 12 -12.78 6.80 -2.74
CA GLY A 12 -13.23 5.75 -3.66
C GLY A 12 -12.10 5.01 -4.39
N ALA A 13 -10.85 5.23 -3.97
CA ALA A 13 -9.70 4.53 -4.47
C ALA A 13 -8.87 3.88 -3.35
N GLN A 14 -8.00 2.95 -3.74
CA GLN A 14 -7.22 2.15 -2.82
C GLN A 14 -5.72 2.36 -3.06
N SER A 15 -4.99 2.47 -1.96
CA SER A 15 -3.52 2.40 -1.93
C SER A 15 -3.12 1.28 -0.99
N TYR A 16 -1.92 0.74 -1.15
CA TYR A 16 -1.48 -0.43 -0.41
C TYR A 16 -0.11 -0.19 0.23
N LEU A 17 0.09 -0.69 1.42
CA LEU A 17 1.40 -0.81 2.04
C LEU A 17 1.69 -2.29 2.25
N VAL A 18 2.67 -2.82 1.54
CA VAL A 18 3.07 -4.23 1.58
C VAL A 18 4.27 -4.36 2.51
N LEU A 19 4.16 -5.22 3.53
CA LEU A 19 5.17 -5.41 4.58
C LEU A 19 5.87 -6.77 4.43
N ASP A 20 6.33 -7.08 3.22
CA ASP A 20 7.15 -8.27 2.93
C ASP A 20 8.65 -8.01 3.17
N GLU A 21 9.53 -8.84 2.61
CA GLU A 21 10.99 -8.67 2.72
C GLU A 21 11.50 -7.33 2.13
N LYS A 22 10.75 -6.74 1.20
CA LYS A 22 11.01 -5.45 0.58
C LYS A 22 9.77 -4.53 0.76
N PRO A 23 9.58 -3.98 1.97
CA PRO A 23 8.42 -3.16 2.28
C PRO A 23 8.27 -1.97 1.34
N ARG A 24 7.04 -1.71 0.91
CA ARG A 24 6.75 -0.68 -0.11
C ARG A 24 5.33 -0.16 -0.05
N GLU A 25 5.20 1.10 -0.42
CA GLU A 25 3.93 1.76 -0.67
C GLU A 25 3.57 1.65 -2.16
N LEU A 26 2.34 1.26 -2.44
CA LEU A 26 1.67 1.32 -3.74
C LEU A 26 0.61 2.41 -3.64
N LEU A 27 1.01 3.64 -3.98
CA LEU A 27 0.14 4.80 -3.88
C LEU A 27 -0.61 5.03 -5.19
N PHE A 28 -1.88 5.37 -5.06
CA PHE A 28 -2.72 5.85 -6.14
C PHE A 28 -3.11 7.31 -5.92
N HIS A 29 -2.82 8.16 -6.92
CA HIS A 29 -3.02 9.60 -6.92
C HIS A 29 -4.13 9.96 -7.91
N TRP A 30 -5.37 10.08 -7.43
CA TRP A 30 -6.51 10.43 -8.27
C TRP A 30 -6.31 11.81 -8.93
N GLY A 31 -6.57 11.90 -10.23
CA GLY A 31 -6.49 13.16 -10.98
C GLY A 31 -5.09 13.55 -11.46
N PHE A 32 -4.06 12.74 -11.21
CA PHE A 32 -2.70 12.96 -11.71
C PHE A 32 -2.44 12.15 -12.99
N LYS A 33 -1.55 12.68 -13.86
CA LYS A 33 -1.11 11.99 -15.09
C LYS A 33 -0.41 10.67 -14.79
N ASP A 34 0.45 10.68 -13.77
CA ASP A 34 1.11 9.50 -13.23
C ASP A 34 0.34 9.06 -11.98
N ALA A 35 -0.82 8.45 -12.21
CA ALA A 35 -1.77 8.11 -11.15
C ALA A 35 -1.25 7.01 -10.21
N TYR A 36 -0.22 6.26 -10.58
CA TYR A 36 0.33 5.16 -9.79
C TYR A 36 1.79 5.41 -9.46
N SER A 37 2.18 5.17 -8.20
CA SER A 37 3.58 5.23 -7.79
C SER A 37 3.93 4.13 -6.81
N VAL A 38 5.17 3.65 -6.89
CA VAL A 38 5.75 2.68 -5.94
C VAL A 38 6.89 3.36 -5.19
N ARG A 39 6.92 3.23 -3.87
CA ARG A 39 7.96 3.84 -3.00
C ARG A 39 8.42 2.83 -1.94
N PRO A 40 9.70 2.86 -1.52
CA PRO A 40 10.16 2.03 -0.42
C PRO A 40 9.52 2.48 0.89
N TRP A 41 9.05 1.53 1.69
CA TRP A 41 8.61 1.80 3.05
C TRP A 41 9.78 1.62 4.01
N LEU A 42 10.07 2.66 4.79
CA LEU A 42 11.20 2.71 5.73
C LEU A 42 10.76 2.75 7.21
N GLY A 43 9.45 2.68 7.46
CA GLY A 43 8.87 2.66 8.81
C GLY A 43 8.80 1.26 9.41
N SER A 44 7.91 1.07 10.38
CA SER A 44 7.75 -0.20 11.09
C SER A 44 7.35 -1.35 10.14
N ARG A 45 7.75 -2.58 10.49
CA ARG A 45 7.27 -3.82 9.84
C ARG A 45 6.10 -4.45 10.60
N ASP A 46 5.82 -3.98 11.81
CA ASP A 46 4.63 -4.40 12.52
C ASP A 46 3.40 -3.78 11.83
N PRO A 47 2.38 -4.57 11.44
CA PRO A 47 1.25 -4.04 10.68
C PRO A 47 0.42 -2.98 11.41
N VAL A 48 0.37 -3.00 12.75
CA VAL A 48 -0.39 -2.01 13.53
C VAL A 48 0.40 -0.71 13.61
N GLU A 49 1.68 -0.78 13.99
CA GLU A 49 2.55 0.40 14.03
C GLU A 49 2.71 1.04 12.64
N ALA A 50 2.91 0.23 11.61
CA ALA A 50 3.06 0.72 10.23
C ALA A 50 1.80 1.42 9.73
N LEU A 51 0.61 0.96 10.13
CA LEU A 51 -0.65 1.63 9.80
C LEU A 51 -0.73 3.00 10.49
N GLU A 52 -0.42 3.07 11.78
CA GLU A 52 -0.42 4.32 12.55
C GLU A 52 0.57 5.33 11.96
N GLU A 53 1.81 4.90 11.69
CA GLU A 53 2.84 5.73 11.05
C GLU A 53 2.40 6.21 9.67
N TRP A 54 1.84 5.33 8.85
CA TRP A 54 1.44 5.67 7.49
C TRP A 54 0.26 6.65 7.46
N ALA A 55 -0.72 6.46 8.34
CA ALA A 55 -1.84 7.38 8.52
C ALA A 55 -1.36 8.74 9.03
N GLU A 56 -0.43 8.79 9.99
CA GLU A 56 0.16 10.03 10.47
C GLU A 56 0.92 10.78 9.36
N MET A 57 1.75 10.09 8.58
CA MET A 57 2.49 10.67 7.45
C MET A 57 1.58 11.29 6.39
N LEU A 58 0.38 10.75 6.20
CA LEU A 58 -0.61 11.23 5.24
C LEU A 58 -1.62 12.20 5.87
N ALA A 59 -1.52 12.48 7.17
CA ALA A 59 -2.47 13.29 7.94
C ALA A 59 -3.93 12.77 7.85
N GLU A 60 -4.09 11.45 7.97
CA GLU A 60 -5.36 10.75 7.81
C GLU A 60 -5.80 10.01 9.07
N ASP A 61 -7.09 9.66 9.11
CA ASP A 61 -7.65 8.82 10.17
C ASP A 61 -7.33 7.32 9.90
N PRO A 62 -6.71 6.61 10.88
CA PRO A 62 -6.48 5.16 10.83
C PRO A 62 -7.73 4.32 10.52
N GLN A 63 -8.95 4.82 10.80
CA GLN A 63 -10.21 4.11 10.51
C GLN A 63 -10.43 3.85 9.02
N ASN A 64 -9.76 4.59 8.13
CA ASN A 64 -9.84 4.38 6.68
C ASN A 64 -8.93 3.25 6.18
N TYR A 65 -8.24 2.58 7.10
CA TYR A 65 -7.24 1.56 6.80
C TYR A 65 -7.73 0.17 7.21
N MET A 66 -7.23 -0.86 6.52
CA MET A 66 -7.53 -2.24 6.82
C MET A 66 -6.28 -3.09 6.70
N ILE A 67 -5.87 -3.74 7.80
CA ILE A 67 -4.79 -4.72 7.81
C ILE A 67 -5.33 -6.05 7.27
N THR A 68 -4.59 -6.64 6.33
CA THR A 68 -4.89 -7.92 5.70
C THR A 68 -3.58 -8.60 5.26
N ASP A 69 -3.66 -9.54 4.33
CA ASP A 69 -2.51 -10.22 3.75
C ASP A 69 -2.51 -10.17 2.21
N GLU A 70 -1.40 -10.60 1.62
CA GLU A 70 -1.20 -10.59 0.16
C GLU A 70 -2.21 -11.42 -0.64
N ASN A 71 -2.96 -12.34 -0.03
CA ASN A 71 -3.98 -13.13 -0.73
C ASN A 71 -5.35 -12.45 -0.72
N HIS A 72 -5.48 -11.29 -0.08
CA HIS A 72 -6.74 -10.58 -0.01
C HIS A 72 -7.20 -10.12 -1.40
N TRP A 73 -8.49 -10.36 -1.68
CA TRP A 73 -9.04 -10.23 -3.03
C TRP A 73 -8.97 -8.81 -3.59
N GLU A 74 -9.13 -7.77 -2.75
CA GLU A 74 -9.04 -6.36 -3.19
C GLU A 74 -7.61 -6.05 -3.67
N TYR A 75 -6.61 -6.49 -2.91
CA TYR A 75 -5.22 -6.31 -3.27
C TYR A 75 -4.87 -7.09 -4.55
N GLN A 76 -5.24 -8.37 -4.63
CA GLN A 76 -4.98 -9.21 -5.80
C GLN A 76 -5.61 -8.65 -7.08
N LYS A 77 -6.84 -8.14 -6.99
CA LYS A 77 -7.56 -7.56 -8.13
C LYS A 77 -6.87 -6.29 -8.64
N ASP A 78 -6.38 -5.45 -7.73
CA ASP A 78 -5.84 -4.14 -8.07
C ASP A 78 -4.33 -4.17 -8.37
N LEU A 79 -3.62 -5.23 -7.95
CA LEU A 79 -2.16 -5.41 -8.13
C LEU A 79 -1.71 -5.26 -9.59
N GLN A 80 -2.54 -5.69 -10.54
CA GLN A 80 -2.27 -5.57 -11.98
C GLN A 80 -1.96 -4.13 -12.42
N ASN A 81 -2.50 -3.13 -11.72
CA ASN A 81 -2.27 -1.72 -12.04
C ASN A 81 -0.84 -1.25 -11.73
N TRP A 82 -0.10 -1.96 -10.87
CA TRP A 82 1.27 -1.62 -10.47
C TRP A 82 2.36 -2.53 -11.06
N VAL A 83 2.00 -3.56 -11.84
CA VAL A 83 2.96 -4.60 -12.30
C VAL A 83 4.20 -4.02 -13.00
N GLU A 84 4.04 -3.05 -13.91
CA GLU A 84 5.19 -2.45 -14.62
C GLU A 84 6.07 -1.58 -13.71
N LEU A 85 5.45 -0.92 -12.72
CA LEU A 85 6.17 -0.13 -11.73
C LEU A 85 6.94 -1.03 -10.75
N LEU A 86 6.36 -2.16 -10.36
CA LEU A 86 7.00 -3.16 -9.51
C LEU A 86 8.24 -3.76 -10.19
N LYS A 87 8.17 -4.09 -11.48
CA LYS A 87 9.33 -4.53 -12.26
C LYS A 87 10.45 -3.49 -12.25
N SER A 88 10.09 -2.23 -12.45
CA SER A 88 11.03 -1.11 -12.42
C SER A 88 11.64 -0.90 -11.02
N PHE A 89 10.92 -1.30 -9.98
CA PHE A 89 11.35 -1.29 -8.58
C PHE A 89 12.19 -2.53 -8.18
N GLY A 90 12.37 -3.50 -9.08
CA GLY A 90 13.14 -4.72 -8.84
C GLY A 90 12.39 -5.79 -8.05
N LEU A 91 11.08 -5.91 -8.32
CA LEU A 91 10.14 -6.89 -7.77
C LEU A 91 9.47 -7.71 -8.87
#